data_AF-A0A1J4YQ43-F1
#
_entry.id   AF-A0A1J4YQ43-F1
#
_cell.length_a   1.000
_cell.length_b   1.000
_cell.length_c   1.000
_cell.angle_alpha   90.00
_cell.angle_beta   90.00
_cell.angle_gamma   90.00
#
_symmetry.space_group_name_H-M   'P 1'
#
loop_
_entity.id
_entity.type
_entity.pdbx_description
1 polymer ?
#
loop_
_entity_poly.entity_id
_entity_poly.type
_entity_poly.pdbx_seq_one_letter_code
_entity_poly.pdbx_strand_id
1 'polypeptide(L)'
;MGRVNYFGISEYYRPMPELDHWLRRRVRMCYWKQWRYCRTKARNLRKLGMPLRAAIAVGLSRKGPWHLARTLATNGGMNNEWLKSQGLISIKELWVNIHYPATAR
;
A
#
# COMPACT_ATOMS: atom_id res chain seq x y z
N MET A 1 -9.73 -17.58 -10.59
CA MET A 1 -8.89 -17.17 -9.45
C MET A 1 -7.76 -18.18 -9.33
N GLY A 2 -6.49 -17.83 -9.56
CA GLY A 2 -5.46 -18.86 -9.75
C GLY A 2 -4.02 -18.38 -9.77
N ARG A 3 -3.65 -17.44 -8.89
CA ARG A 3 -2.26 -16.97 -8.78
C ARG A 3 -1.66 -17.04 -7.37
N VAL A 4 -2.45 -17.44 -6.38
CA VAL A 4 -2.01 -17.46 -4.98
C VAL A 4 -1.39 -18.81 -4.60
N ASN A 5 -1.83 -19.91 -5.21
CA ASN A 5 -1.43 -21.26 -4.79
C ASN A 5 0.00 -21.66 -5.18
N TYR A 6 0.61 -20.99 -6.17
CA TYR A 6 1.98 -21.29 -6.62
C TYR A 6 3.05 -20.88 -5.60
N PHE A 7 2.76 -19.86 -4.79
CA PHE A 7 3.71 -19.33 -3.79
C PHE A 7 3.63 -20.06 -2.45
N GLY A 8 2.67 -20.96 -2.25
CA GLY A 8 2.54 -21.77 -1.03
C GLY A 8 3.61 -22.86 -0.89
N ILE A 9 4.34 -23.17 -1.97
CA ILE A 9 5.37 -24.23 -1.99
C ILE A 9 6.78 -23.66 -1.70
N SER A 10 6.98 -22.35 -1.78
CA SER A 10 8.30 -21.77 -1.48
C SER A 10 8.43 -21.56 0.03
N GLU A 11 9.11 -22.50 0.68
CA GLU A 11 9.54 -22.58 2.09
C GLU A 11 10.46 -21.43 2.56
N TYR A 12 10.37 -20.23 1.95
CA TYR A 12 11.26 -19.11 2.20
C TYR A 12 10.51 -17.91 2.80
N TYR A 13 10.55 -17.82 4.14
CA TYR A 13 9.94 -16.73 4.91
C TYR A 13 10.72 -15.40 4.85
N ARG A 14 12.01 -15.46 4.50
CA ARG A 14 12.95 -14.31 4.54
C ARG A 14 12.58 -13.11 3.65
N PRO A 15 12.14 -13.25 2.38
CA PRO A 15 11.82 -12.11 1.52
C PRO A 15 10.40 -11.52 1.73
N MET A 16 9.56 -12.11 2.58
CA MET A 16 8.17 -11.68 2.74
C MET A 16 7.99 -10.22 3.17
N PRO A 17 8.74 -9.69 4.15
CA PRO A 17 8.56 -8.30 4.58
C PRO A 17 8.90 -7.31 3.46
N GLU A 18 9.95 -7.58 2.69
CA GLU A 18 10.37 -6.74 1.57
C GLU A 18 9.34 -6.75 0.44
N LEU A 19 8.76 -7.92 0.14
CA LEU A 19 7.70 -8.05 -0.84
C LEU A 19 6.43 -7.30 -0.43
N ASP A 20 6.03 -7.40 0.84
CA ASP A 20 4.86 -6.71 1.37
C ASP A 20 5.07 -5.18 1.37
N HIS A 21 6.27 -4.71 1.72
CA HIS A 21 6.65 -3.29 1.57
C HIS A 21 6.61 -2.82 0.11
N TRP A 22 7.13 -3.62 -0.82
CA TRP A 22 7.09 -3.31 -2.24
C TRP A 22 5.65 -3.24 -2.77
N LEU A 23 4.79 -4.19 -2.37
CA LEU A 23 3.38 -4.21 -2.76
C LEU A 23 2.64 -2.97 -2.24
N ARG A 24 2.79 -2.63 -0.96
CA ARG A 24 2.18 -1.41 -0.39
C ARG A 24 2.61 -0.16 -1.14
N ARG A 25 3.89 -0.07 -1.51
CA ARG A 25 4.40 1.06 -2.32
C ARG A 25 3.79 1.08 -3.72
N ARG A 26 3.65 -0.07 -4.37
CA ARG A 26 2.99 -0.20 -5.69
C ARG A 26 1.53 0.23 -5.62
N VAL A 27 0.79 -0.18 -4.60
CA VAL A 27 -0.62 0.22 -4.40
C VAL A 27 -0.74 1.72 -4.21
N ARG A 28 0.10 2.34 -3.36
CA ARG A 28 0.17 3.80 -3.21
C ARG A 28 0.44 4.48 -4.54
N MET A 29 1.38 3.96 -5.34
CA MET A 29 1.67 4.48 -6.68
C MET A 29 0.45 4.40 -7.62
N CYS A 30 -0.35 3.33 -7.56
CA CYS A 30 -1.59 3.20 -8.33
C CYS A 30 -2.59 4.30 -7.97
N TYR A 31 -2.80 4.58 -6.67
CA TYR A 31 -3.64 5.70 -6.25
C TYR A 31 -3.08 7.05 -6.73
N TRP A 32 -1.76 7.25 -6.68
CA TRP A 32 -1.11 8.46 -7.22
C TRP A 32 -1.33 8.64 -8.72
N LYS A 33 -1.37 7.55 -9.50
CA LYS A 33 -1.72 7.58 -10.92
C LYS A 33 -3.20 7.84 -11.16
N GLN A 34 -4.07 7.26 -10.33
CA GLN A 34 -5.51 7.48 -10.39
C GLN A 34 -5.86 8.94 -10.09
N TRP A 35 -5.14 9.60 -9.18
CA TRP A 35 -5.33 11.01 -8.86
C TRP A 35 -4.57 11.90 -9.86
N ARG A 36 -5.14 12.09 -11.06
CA ARG A 36 -4.50 12.84 -12.15
C ARG A 36 -4.11 14.28 -11.79
N TYR A 37 -4.96 14.98 -11.03
CA TYR A 37 -4.78 16.42 -10.77
C TYR A 37 -4.24 16.72 -9.37
N CYS A 38 -3.39 17.75 -9.26
CA CYS A 38 -2.82 18.23 -7.98
C CYS A 38 -3.92 18.57 -6.95
N ARG A 39 -5.03 19.17 -7.41
CA ARG A 39 -6.20 19.47 -6.57
C ARG A 39 -6.83 18.22 -5.98
N THR A 40 -6.98 17.16 -6.78
CA THR A 40 -7.54 15.86 -6.36
C THR A 40 -6.61 15.17 -5.36
N LYS A 41 -5.29 15.18 -5.63
CA LYS A 41 -4.27 14.64 -4.73
C LYS A 41 -4.33 15.32 -3.35
N ALA A 42 -4.32 16.66 -3.33
CA ALA A 42 -4.38 17.42 -2.08
C ALA A 42 -5.71 17.20 -1.32
N ARG A 43 -6.84 17.13 -2.04
CA ARG A 43 -8.16 16.87 -1.45
C ARG A 43 -8.23 15.48 -0.82
N ASN A 44 -7.75 14.45 -1.51
CA ASN A 44 -7.80 13.08 -1.00
C ASN A 44 -6.84 12.90 0.17
N LEU A 45 -5.62 13.45 0.10
CA LEU A 45 -4.69 13.43 1.23
C LEU A 45 -5.25 14.16 2.45
N ARG A 46 -5.97 15.28 2.26
CA ARG A 46 -6.66 15.97 3.36
C ARG A 46 -7.72 15.08 4.01
N LYS A 47 -8.54 14.39 3.21
CA LYS A 47 -9.55 13.45 3.73
C LYS A 47 -8.94 12.33 4.57
N LEU A 48 -7.70 11.97 4.27
CA LEU A 48 -6.91 10.98 5.01
C LEU A 48 -6.21 11.57 6.26
N GLY A 49 -6.50 12.81 6.64
CA GLY A 49 -5.94 13.44 7.84
C GLY A 49 -4.59 14.14 7.65
N MET A 50 -4.07 14.25 6.41
CA MET A 50 -2.83 15.01 6.19
C MET A 50 -3.06 16.52 6.24
N PRO A 51 -2.12 17.28 6.84
CA PRO A 51 -2.20 18.74 6.88
C PRO A 51 -2.16 19.31 5.47
N LEU A 52 -3.00 20.33 5.22
CA LEU A 52 -3.18 20.94 3.89
C LEU A 52 -1.86 21.33 3.22
N ARG A 53 -0.96 21.94 3.99
CA ARG A 53 0.33 22.41 3.49
C ARG A 53 1.19 21.27 2.94
N ALA A 54 1.25 20.15 3.67
CA ALA A 54 1.99 18.97 3.22
C ALA A 54 1.31 18.30 2.01
N ALA A 55 -0.02 18.21 2.03
CA ALA A 55 -0.81 17.64 0.94
C ALA A 55 -0.62 18.41 -0.38
N ILE A 56 -0.61 19.76 -0.33
CA ILE A 56 -0.35 20.62 -1.49
C ILE A 56 1.10 20.47 -1.96
N ALA A 57 2.07 20.51 -1.05
CA ALA A 57 3.48 20.41 -1.39
C ALA A 57 3.81 19.09 -2.12
N VAL A 58 3.24 17.96 -1.67
CA VAL A 58 3.44 16.67 -2.33
C VAL A 58 2.58 16.55 -3.60
N GLY A 59 1.39 17.15 -3.63
CA GLY A 59 0.53 17.18 -4.81
C GLY A 59 1.13 17.96 -6.00
N LEU A 60 1.80 19.09 -5.73
CA LEU A 60 2.46 19.96 -6.72
C LEU A 60 3.86 19.48 -7.13
N SER A 61 4.41 18.50 -6.41
CA SER A 61 5.76 18.02 -6.69
C SER A 61 5.87 17.46 -8.11
N ARG A 62 6.93 17.85 -8.84
CA ARG A 62 7.25 17.33 -10.18
C ARG A 62 7.87 15.92 -10.14
N LYS A 63 8.06 15.35 -8.95
CA LYS A 63 8.68 14.01 -8.80
C LYS A 63 7.72 12.93 -9.29
N GLY A 64 8.28 11.86 -9.86
CA GLY A 64 7.50 10.74 -10.36
C GLY A 64 6.67 10.05 -9.26
N PRO A 65 5.56 9.39 -9.62
CA PRO A 65 4.64 8.78 -8.66
C PRO A 65 5.30 7.69 -7.79
N TRP A 66 6.33 7.00 -8.31
CA TRP A 66 7.12 6.04 -7.52
C TRP A 66 7.92 6.71 -6.39
N HIS A 67 8.46 7.91 -6.64
CA HIS A 67 9.16 8.70 -5.63
C HIS A 67 8.18 9.24 -4.58
N LEU A 68 7.03 9.76 -5.04
CA LEU A 68 5.98 10.29 -4.16
C LEU A 68 5.33 9.20 -3.31
N ALA A 69 5.26 7.96 -3.78
CA ALA A 69 4.75 6.83 -2.99
C ALA A 69 5.57 6.53 -1.72
N ARG A 70 6.82 7.03 -1.62
CA ARG A 70 7.71 6.84 -0.46
C ARG A 70 7.76 8.06 0.49
N THR A 71 7.11 9.18 0.16
CA THR A 71 7.16 10.39 0.99
C THR A 71 6.37 10.23 2.28
N LEU A 72 6.78 10.97 3.32
CA LEU A 72 6.09 10.98 4.62
C LEU A 72 4.62 11.37 4.50
N ALA A 73 4.27 12.32 3.62
CA ALA A 73 2.87 12.71 3.42
C ALA A 73 2.02 11.56 2.83
N THR A 74 2.60 10.76 1.93
CA THR A 74 1.89 9.60 1.38
C THR A 74 1.80 8.47 2.40
N ASN A 75 2.86 8.19 3.15
CA ASN A 75 2.83 7.17 4.20
C ASN A 75 1.90 7.57 5.36
N GLY A 76 1.84 8.85 5.70
CA GLY A 76 0.94 9.40 6.71
C GLY A 76 -0.52 9.39 6.25
N GLY A 77 -0.80 9.78 5.00
CA GLY A 77 -2.16 9.74 4.47
C GLY A 77 -2.64 8.32 4.14
N MET A 78 -1.89 7.59 3.32
CA MET A 78 -2.16 6.18 2.98
C MET A 78 -1.41 5.26 3.95
N ASN A 79 -1.78 5.36 5.23
CA ASN A 79 -1.22 4.51 6.27
C ASN A 79 -1.59 3.03 6.02
N ASN A 80 -0.91 2.13 6.73
CA ASN A 80 -1.11 0.69 6.51
C ASN A 80 -2.51 0.23 6.92
N GLU A 81 -3.11 0.87 7.93
CA GLU A 81 -4.46 0.58 8.41
C GLU A 81 -5.53 0.96 7.39
N TRP A 82 -5.38 2.12 6.75
CA TRP A 82 -6.24 2.56 5.66
C TRP A 82 -6.10 1.66 4.44
N LEU A 83 -4.87 1.26 4.10
CA LEU A 83 -4.68 0.28 3.02
C LEU A 83 -5.37 -1.05 3.32
N LYS A 84 -5.32 -1.51 4.59
CA LYS A 84 -6.05 -2.70 5.03
C LYS A 84 -7.56 -2.51 4.93
N SER A 85 -8.10 -1.34 5.28
CA SER A 85 -9.54 -1.04 5.15
C SER A 85 -10.01 -0.96 3.69
N GLN A 86 -9.12 -0.61 2.75
CA GLN A 86 -9.38 -0.68 1.31
C GLN A 86 -9.35 -2.12 0.74
N GLY A 87 -9.13 -3.13 1.58
CA GLY A 87 -9.08 -4.54 1.19
C GLY A 87 -7.69 -5.04 0.77
N LEU A 88 -6.62 -4.28 1.06
CA LEU A 88 -5.27 -4.79 0.85
C LEU A 88 -4.93 -5.83 1.93
N ILE A 89 -5.13 -7.10 1.59
CA ILE A 89 -4.71 -8.23 2.41
C ILE A 89 -3.18 -8.25 2.45
N SER A 90 -2.58 -8.22 3.65
CA SER A 90 -1.14 -8.36 3.78
C SER A 90 -0.73 -9.76 3.31
N ILE A 91 0.35 -9.85 2.54
CA ILE A 91 0.89 -11.13 2.07
C ILE A 91 1.24 -12.02 3.27
N LYS A 92 1.64 -11.42 4.38
CA LYS A 92 1.88 -12.13 5.64
C LYS A 92 0.61 -12.79 6.18
N GLU A 93 -0.52 -12.08 6.21
CA GLU A 93 -1.80 -12.64 6.67
C GLU A 93 -2.26 -13.78 5.75
N LEU A 94 -2.07 -13.62 4.44
CA LEU A 94 -2.38 -14.64 3.46
C LEU A 94 -1.52 -15.90 3.66
N TRP A 95 -0.21 -15.72 3.89
CA TRP A 95 0.70 -16.83 4.15
C TRP A 95 0.41 -17.55 5.45
N VAL A 96 0.13 -16.82 6.53
CA VAL A 96 -0.24 -17.41 7.81
C VAL A 96 -1.51 -18.23 7.66
N ASN A 97 -2.50 -17.74 6.91
CA ASN A 97 -3.73 -18.48 6.63
C ASN A 97 -3.47 -19.77 5.80
N ILE A 98 -2.53 -19.73 4.85
CA ILE A 98 -2.20 -20.89 4.01
C ILE A 98 -1.38 -21.94 4.79
N HIS A 99 -0.42 -21.54 5.63
CA HIS A 99 0.47 -22.46 6.35
C HIS A 99 -0.04 -22.87 7.74
N TYR A 100 -0.87 -22.04 8.37
CA TYR A 100 -1.61 -22.34 9.60
C TYR A 100 -3.11 -22.17 9.32
N PRO A 101 -3.70 -22.97 8.42
CA PRO A 101 -5.14 -22.94 8.24
C PRO A 101 -5.78 -23.26 9.60
N ALA A 102 -6.82 -22.51 9.96
CA ALA A 102 -7.53 -22.67 11.23
C ALA A 102 -8.36 -23.98 11.28
N THR A 103 -7.75 -25.11 10.92
CA THR A 103 -8.24 -26.47 11.08
C THR A 103 -7.56 -27.09 12.30
N ALA A 104 -7.87 -26.53 13.46
CA ALA A 104 -7.73 -27.20 14.74
C ALA A 104 -9.09 -27.18 15.44
N ARG A 105 -10.06 -27.87 14.83
CA ARG A 105 -11.19 -28.55 15.48
C ARG A 105 -11.57 -29.75 14.65
#